data_AF-A0A9R1WKP6-F1
#
_entry.id   AF-A0A9R1WKP6-F1
#
_cell.length_a   1.000
_cell.length_b   1.000
_cell.length_c   1.000
_cell.angle_alpha   90.00
_cell.angle_beta   90.00
_cell.angle_gamma   90.00
#
_symmetry.space_group_name_H-M   'P 1'
#
loop_
_entity.id
_entity.type
_entity.pdbx_description
1 polymer ?
#
loop_
_entity_poly.entity_id
_entity_poly.type
_entity_poly.pdbx_seq_one_letter_code
_entity_poly.pdbx_strand_id
1 'polypeptide(L)'
;MGVTQVIYINNALLNCLYGGVSKARPTSCSYICLFMHSDYKLPTIEHIDRVISAEIPNKDDDPELYALVSEFIMHGPCGSDNPKFPCMIDNKCSKNSPKTFTEHTSVDENGYPIYRRRNDGSFVEKSGVKLDNRSVVPYHKLLLKRYQAHINVDWCNQGGSIKYLFKYINKGPDRATVAVVPNNNADDKDDVVDEIKNYYDCRYLSACEASWCIFKFDVHFRTPYVLRLPFHLPGQQNVVYGADDDIEDVLNKQCVSSSMFLAWMECNKHNKEARKLSYVEFPTKFIWKLKERCWKPREKGFSIGRIHIVSPNVGEAYFLRILLNKVKGPKCFVDIRTVNGHVCATFREACYALGLLEDDREYIDAIEEASHSGSRYYLRYLFATMLKSNSLSRPYFVWEKT
;
A
#
# COMPACT_ATOMS: atom_id res chain seq x y z
N MET A 1 -21.14 13.72 13.98
CA MET A 1 -21.06 12.26 13.72
C MET A 1 -21.71 11.96 12.37
N GLY A 2 -20.90 11.88 11.31
CA GLY A 2 -21.33 11.42 10.00
C GLY A 2 -20.15 10.67 9.41
N VAL A 3 -20.29 9.36 9.21
CA VAL A 3 -19.23 8.57 8.61
C VAL A 3 -19.58 8.33 7.16
N THR A 4 -18.82 8.95 6.26
CA THR A 4 -18.89 8.72 4.82
C THR A 4 -17.93 7.58 4.49
N GLN A 5 -18.49 6.44 4.08
CA GLN A 5 -17.74 5.27 3.58
C GLN A 5 -17.57 5.39 2.07
N VAL A 6 -16.33 5.20 1.57
CA VAL A 6 -15.93 5.44 0.18
C VAL A 6 -15.49 4.13 -0.48
N ILE A 7 -16.07 3.83 -1.65
CA ILE A 7 -15.63 2.77 -2.56
C ILE A 7 -14.83 3.41 -3.68
N TYR A 8 -13.54 3.10 -3.78
CA TYR A 8 -12.68 3.59 -4.86
C TYR A 8 -12.61 2.58 -6.00
N ILE A 9 -12.84 3.01 -7.25
CA ILE A 9 -12.62 2.20 -8.45
C ILE A 9 -11.37 2.71 -9.18
N ASN A 10 -10.30 1.91 -9.22
CA ASN A 10 -8.99 2.28 -9.76
C ASN A 10 -8.69 1.63 -11.12
N ASN A 11 -8.03 2.39 -12.00
CA ASN A 11 -7.60 2.04 -13.34
C ASN A 11 -6.09 1.71 -13.48
N ALA A 12 -5.31 1.71 -12.40
CA ALA A 12 -3.87 1.36 -12.39
C ALA A 12 -3.59 0.05 -11.63
N LEU A 13 -2.51 -0.63 -12.05
CA LEU A 13 -2.10 -2.02 -11.77
C LEU A 13 -2.31 -2.56 -10.33
N LEU A 14 -2.68 -3.86 -10.29
CA LEU A 14 -2.79 -4.82 -9.17
C LEU A 14 -4.10 -4.92 -8.35
N ASN A 15 -4.97 -5.81 -8.85
CA ASN A 15 -5.92 -6.78 -8.23
C ASN A 15 -6.48 -6.59 -6.79
N CYS A 16 -7.84 -6.56 -6.75
CA CYS A 16 -8.81 -7.27 -5.88
C CYS A 16 -9.91 -6.38 -5.24
N LEU A 17 -11.13 -6.95 -5.16
CA LEU A 17 -12.39 -6.42 -4.59
C LEU A 17 -12.86 -7.28 -3.39
N TYR A 18 -13.48 -6.70 -2.34
CA TYR A 18 -14.77 -7.11 -1.72
C TYR A 18 -15.20 -6.19 -0.52
N GLY A 19 -16.51 -6.15 -0.17
CA GLY A 19 -17.14 -5.13 0.70
C GLY A 19 -17.97 -5.57 1.94
N GLY A 20 -18.63 -4.61 2.61
CA GLY A 20 -19.54 -4.78 3.76
C GLY A 20 -20.32 -3.52 4.21
N VAL A 21 -21.52 -3.73 4.81
CA VAL A 21 -22.73 -2.86 4.98
C VAL A 21 -22.86 -2.22 6.36
N SER A 22 -23.62 -1.12 6.48
CA SER A 22 -24.12 -0.60 7.78
C SER A 22 -25.64 -0.33 7.73
N LYS A 23 -26.41 -0.98 8.61
CA LYS A 23 -27.72 -0.49 9.09
C LYS A 23 -27.49 0.15 10.48
N ALA A 24 -27.88 1.41 10.61
CA ALA A 24 -27.98 2.25 11.81
C ALA A 24 -27.18 1.87 13.09
N ARG A 25 -26.09 2.63 13.36
CA ARG A 25 -25.30 2.88 14.62
C ARG A 25 -25.06 1.68 15.58
N PRO A 26 -23.80 1.36 15.99
CA PRO A 26 -22.63 2.24 16.12
C PRO A 26 -21.48 1.91 15.13
N THR A 27 -20.97 2.96 14.49
CA THR A 27 -19.61 3.14 13.91
C THR A 27 -18.80 1.90 13.49
N SER A 28 -19.30 1.09 12.56
CA SER A 28 -18.46 0.24 11.71
C SER A 28 -18.49 0.80 10.29
N CYS A 29 -17.34 1.29 9.83
CA CYS A 29 -17.22 1.95 8.55
C CYS A 29 -16.16 1.30 7.68
N SER A 30 -16.60 0.83 6.52
CA SER A 30 -15.78 0.06 5.59
C SER A 30 -15.28 0.98 4.48
N TYR A 31 -13.97 0.99 4.26
CA TYR A 31 -13.37 1.58 3.07
C TYR A 31 -13.00 0.46 2.12
N ILE A 32 -13.43 0.55 0.87
CA ILE A 32 -13.26 -0.50 -0.11
C ILE A 32 -12.53 0.09 -1.31
N CYS A 33 -11.49 -0.57 -1.81
CA CYS A 33 -10.80 -0.15 -3.02
C CYS A 33 -10.73 -1.30 -4.00
N LEU A 34 -11.12 -1.01 -5.23
CA LEU A 34 -11.33 -1.96 -6.31
C LEU A 34 -10.26 -1.69 -7.36
N PHE A 35 -9.30 -2.60 -7.46
CA PHE A 35 -8.33 -2.59 -8.54
C PHE A 35 -8.81 -3.54 -9.63
N MET A 36 -9.21 -2.98 -10.77
CA MET A 36 -9.77 -3.75 -11.88
C MET A 36 -8.67 -4.40 -12.72
N HIS A 37 -8.93 -5.61 -13.21
CA HIS A 37 -8.09 -6.26 -14.22
C HIS A 37 -8.02 -5.38 -15.48
N SER A 38 -6.92 -5.45 -16.23
CA SER A 38 -6.67 -4.60 -17.42
C SER A 38 -7.84 -4.56 -18.39
N ASP A 39 -8.47 -5.70 -18.59
CA ASP A 39 -9.54 -5.89 -19.58
C ASP A 39 -10.88 -5.31 -19.12
N TYR A 40 -11.01 -5.04 -17.82
CA TYR A 40 -12.21 -4.49 -17.18
C TYR A 40 -11.98 -3.06 -16.69
N LYS A 41 -10.87 -2.46 -17.10
CA LYS A 41 -10.57 -1.06 -16.83
C LYS A 41 -11.67 -0.17 -17.42
N LEU A 42 -11.92 0.95 -16.76
CA LEU A 42 -12.87 1.97 -17.23
C LEU A 42 -12.05 3.16 -17.77
N PRO A 43 -11.40 3.05 -18.95
CA PRO A 43 -10.48 4.08 -19.45
C PRO A 43 -11.17 5.37 -19.86
N THR A 44 -12.49 5.35 -20.07
CA THR A 44 -13.24 6.49 -20.58
C THR A 44 -14.36 6.91 -19.64
N ILE A 45 -14.83 8.14 -19.82
CA ILE A 45 -15.91 8.76 -19.06
C ILE A 45 -17.22 8.00 -19.26
N GLU A 46 -17.51 7.53 -20.48
CA GLU A 46 -18.74 6.79 -20.81
C GLU A 46 -18.81 5.47 -20.04
N HIS A 47 -17.66 4.87 -19.75
CA HIS A 47 -17.59 3.67 -18.91
C HIS A 47 -17.87 3.98 -17.43
N ILE A 48 -17.47 5.16 -16.94
CA ILE A 48 -17.74 5.60 -15.55
C ILE A 48 -19.24 5.79 -15.35
N ASP A 49 -19.92 6.47 -16.26
CA ASP A 49 -21.36 6.76 -16.16
C ASP A 49 -22.25 5.51 -16.17
N ARG A 50 -21.75 4.37 -16.68
CA ARG A 50 -22.44 3.07 -16.60
C ARG A 50 -22.40 2.47 -15.20
N VAL A 51 -21.42 2.86 -14.39
CA VAL A 51 -21.09 2.23 -13.10
C VAL A 51 -21.43 3.15 -11.92
N ILE A 52 -21.15 4.44 -12.05
CA ILE A 52 -21.36 5.47 -11.03
C ILE A 52 -22.41 6.47 -11.53
N SER A 53 -23.40 6.74 -10.69
CA SER A 53 -24.42 7.77 -10.90
C SER A 53 -24.34 8.81 -9.79
N ALA A 54 -24.58 10.07 -10.13
CA ALA A 54 -24.81 11.15 -9.17
C ALA A 54 -26.16 11.85 -9.43
N GLU A 55 -27.13 11.10 -9.99
CA GLU A 55 -28.46 11.59 -10.35
C GLU A 55 -29.55 10.80 -9.59
N ILE A 56 -30.68 11.45 -9.32
CA ILE A 56 -31.90 10.82 -8.81
C ILE A 56 -32.46 9.96 -9.95
N PRO A 57 -32.70 8.65 -9.75
CA PRO A 57 -33.25 7.81 -10.79
C PRO A 57 -34.73 8.15 -11.05
N ASN A 58 -35.22 7.87 -12.25
CA ASN A 58 -36.64 8.05 -12.55
C ASN A 58 -37.47 7.07 -11.70
N LYS A 59 -38.50 7.60 -11.02
CA LYS A 59 -39.35 6.84 -10.10
C LYS A 59 -40.23 5.82 -10.81
N ASP A 60 -40.64 6.09 -12.04
CA ASP A 60 -41.49 5.21 -12.84
C ASP A 60 -40.68 4.05 -13.44
N ASP A 61 -39.43 4.31 -13.82
CA ASP A 61 -38.53 3.30 -14.40
C ASP A 61 -37.93 2.34 -13.35
N ASP A 62 -37.49 2.87 -12.20
CA ASP A 62 -36.87 2.09 -11.11
C ASP A 62 -37.30 2.62 -9.73
N PRO A 63 -38.54 2.33 -9.28
CA PRO A 63 -39.09 2.84 -8.02
C PRO A 63 -38.30 2.37 -6.79
N GLU A 64 -37.71 1.17 -6.86
CA GLU A 64 -36.86 0.63 -5.81
C GLU A 64 -35.59 1.48 -5.65
N LEU A 65 -34.88 1.73 -6.76
CA LEU A 65 -33.66 2.54 -6.70
C LEU A 65 -33.96 3.99 -6.28
N TYR A 66 -35.08 4.56 -6.74
CA TYR A 66 -35.53 5.88 -6.29
C TYR A 66 -35.72 5.94 -4.79
N ALA A 67 -36.40 4.96 -4.20
CA ALA A 67 -36.60 4.88 -2.75
C ALA A 67 -35.25 4.80 -2.01
N LEU A 68 -34.34 3.94 -2.48
CA LEU A 68 -33.02 3.77 -1.87
C LEU A 68 -32.13 5.01 -1.99
N VAL A 69 -32.14 5.70 -3.13
CA VAL A 69 -31.39 6.95 -3.32
C VAL A 69 -31.94 8.04 -2.42
N SER A 70 -33.28 8.16 -2.37
CA SER A 70 -33.98 9.10 -1.50
C SER A 70 -33.61 8.88 -0.04
N GLU A 71 -33.63 7.62 0.43
CA GLU A 71 -33.34 7.28 1.82
C GLU A 71 -31.85 7.48 2.16
N PHE A 72 -30.96 6.83 1.40
CA PHE A 72 -29.57 6.62 1.80
C PHE A 72 -28.54 7.52 1.14
N ILE A 73 -28.83 8.14 -0.01
CA ILE A 73 -27.80 8.77 -0.85
C ILE A 73 -27.89 10.30 -0.87
N MET A 74 -29.07 10.88 -0.64
CA MET A 74 -29.21 12.34 -0.62
C MET A 74 -28.43 12.97 0.54
N HIS A 75 -27.55 13.91 0.22
CA HIS A 75 -26.83 14.76 1.17
C HIS A 75 -27.71 15.92 1.65
N GLY A 76 -27.68 16.19 2.94
CA GLY A 76 -28.41 17.30 3.54
C GLY A 76 -29.86 16.97 3.91
N PRO A 77 -30.70 17.99 4.16
CA PRO A 77 -30.42 19.43 3.97
C PRO A 77 -29.31 19.96 4.89
N CYS A 78 -28.48 20.86 4.37
CA CYS A 78 -27.36 21.53 5.06
C CYS A 78 -27.19 22.95 4.49
N GLY A 79 -26.24 23.72 4.99
CA GLY A 79 -26.05 25.10 4.51
C GLY A 79 -27.02 26.06 5.18
N SER A 80 -27.59 26.99 4.42
CA SER A 80 -28.62 27.92 4.88
C SER A 80 -29.84 27.20 5.43
N ASP A 81 -30.21 26.07 4.82
CA ASP A 81 -31.40 25.30 5.18
C ASP A 81 -31.22 24.57 6.52
N ASN A 82 -29.97 24.22 6.86
CA ASN A 82 -29.64 23.63 8.16
C ASN A 82 -28.18 23.92 8.57
N PRO A 83 -27.94 25.07 9.24
CA PRO A 83 -26.59 25.48 9.64
C PRO A 83 -25.97 24.59 10.72
N LYS A 84 -26.79 23.82 11.44
CA LYS A 84 -26.34 22.92 12.53
C LYS A 84 -26.03 21.51 12.04
N PHE A 85 -26.15 21.25 10.73
CA PHE A 85 -25.90 19.91 10.19
C PHE A 85 -24.42 19.51 10.39
N PRO A 86 -24.10 18.24 10.73
CA PRO A 86 -22.74 17.83 11.07
C PRO A 86 -21.65 18.07 10.01
N CYS A 87 -22.02 18.33 8.76
CA CYS A 87 -21.06 18.63 7.69
C CYS A 87 -20.64 20.11 7.65
N MET A 88 -21.30 20.98 8.40
CA MET A 88 -21.05 22.42 8.41
C MET A 88 -19.77 22.73 9.20
N ILE A 89 -18.81 23.38 8.53
CA ILE A 89 -17.55 23.87 9.09
C ILE A 89 -17.39 25.31 8.60
N ASP A 90 -17.20 26.26 9.52
CA ASP A 90 -17.06 27.69 9.21
C ASP A 90 -18.17 28.22 8.29
N ASN A 91 -19.43 27.87 8.59
CA ASN A 91 -20.63 28.19 7.82
C ASN A 91 -20.66 27.67 6.37
N LYS A 92 -19.75 26.77 6.00
CA LYS A 92 -19.74 26.11 4.69
C LYS A 92 -19.88 24.60 4.85
N CYS A 93 -20.55 23.96 3.90
CA CYS A 93 -20.58 22.50 3.86
C CYS A 93 -19.17 21.99 3.52
N SER A 94 -18.56 21.21 4.41
CA SER A 94 -17.26 20.57 4.21
C SER A 94 -17.20 19.61 3.01
N LYS A 95 -18.36 19.23 2.45
CA LYS A 95 -18.49 18.40 1.26
C LYS A 95 -18.79 19.22 0.00
N ASN A 96 -18.85 20.55 0.11
CA ASN A 96 -19.20 21.48 -0.96
C ASN A 96 -20.53 21.11 -1.63
N SER A 97 -21.55 20.81 -0.82
CA SER A 97 -22.93 20.59 -1.28
C SER A 97 -23.75 21.88 -1.09
N PRO A 98 -24.72 22.17 -1.99
CA PRO A 98 -24.99 21.45 -3.25
C PRO A 98 -23.86 21.63 -4.27
N LYS A 99 -23.64 20.61 -5.11
CA LYS A 99 -22.67 20.65 -6.22
C LYS A 99 -23.20 21.50 -7.38
N THR A 100 -22.39 21.73 -8.41
CA THR A 100 -22.84 22.36 -9.66
C THR A 100 -23.56 21.34 -10.54
N PHE A 101 -24.53 21.78 -11.34
CA PHE A 101 -25.08 20.97 -12.42
C PHE A 101 -24.06 20.81 -13.54
N THR A 102 -24.02 19.62 -14.12
CA THR A 102 -23.07 19.26 -15.18
C THR A 102 -23.73 18.26 -16.13
N GLU A 103 -23.78 18.56 -17.43
CA GLU A 103 -24.43 17.70 -18.44
C GLU A 103 -23.65 16.42 -18.74
N HIS A 104 -22.33 16.43 -18.56
CA HIS A 104 -21.46 15.28 -18.80
C HIS A 104 -20.45 15.12 -17.66
N THR A 105 -20.05 13.87 -17.39
CA THR A 105 -18.95 13.61 -16.47
C THR A 105 -17.64 14.12 -17.10
N SER A 106 -16.75 14.70 -16.31
CA SER A 106 -15.43 15.16 -16.75
C SER A 106 -14.38 14.95 -15.67
N VAL A 107 -13.11 15.22 -15.97
CA VAL A 107 -12.00 15.10 -15.04
C VAL A 107 -11.34 16.48 -14.90
N ASP A 108 -11.15 16.94 -13.67
CA ASP A 108 -10.50 18.23 -13.43
C ASP A 108 -8.97 18.18 -13.61
N GLU A 109 -8.32 19.34 -13.53
CA GLU A 109 -6.86 19.48 -13.65
C GLU A 109 -6.08 18.64 -12.62
N ASN A 110 -6.73 18.32 -11.49
CA ASN A 110 -6.18 17.52 -10.40
C ASN A 110 -6.59 16.04 -10.51
N GLY A 111 -7.14 15.60 -11.64
CA GLY A 111 -7.54 14.21 -11.87
C GLY A 111 -8.82 13.77 -11.18
N TYR A 112 -9.55 14.63 -10.48
CA TYR A 112 -10.79 14.23 -9.80
C TYR A 112 -11.99 14.20 -10.77
N PRO A 113 -12.87 13.19 -10.66
CA PRO A 113 -14.08 13.15 -11.47
C PRO A 113 -15.10 14.22 -11.01
N ILE A 114 -15.60 14.97 -11.98
CA ILE A 114 -16.79 15.81 -11.85
C ILE A 114 -17.93 15.03 -12.50
N TYR A 115 -18.76 14.35 -11.70
CA TYR A 115 -19.86 13.53 -12.21
C TYR A 115 -20.98 14.35 -12.83
N ARG A 116 -21.62 13.77 -13.86
CA ARG A 116 -22.86 14.28 -14.45
C ARG A 116 -23.95 14.44 -13.39
N ARG A 117 -24.58 15.61 -13.40
CA ARG A 117 -25.71 16.03 -12.57
C ARG A 117 -26.59 16.91 -13.44
N ARG A 118 -27.54 16.34 -14.17
CA ARG A 118 -28.42 17.13 -15.06
C ARG A 118 -29.45 17.91 -14.25
N ASN A 119 -29.85 19.06 -14.79
CA ASN A 119 -30.99 19.81 -14.26
C ASN A 119 -32.27 19.37 -14.97
N ASP A 120 -32.78 18.20 -14.59
CA ASP A 120 -33.95 17.56 -15.18
C ASP A 120 -35.26 17.81 -14.39
N GLY A 121 -35.19 18.65 -13.34
CA GLY A 121 -36.31 18.93 -12.45
C GLY A 121 -36.59 17.84 -11.41
N SER A 122 -35.81 16.75 -11.38
CA SER A 122 -35.94 15.70 -10.36
C SER A 122 -35.56 16.22 -8.98
N PHE A 123 -36.37 15.89 -7.97
CA PHE A 123 -36.07 16.24 -6.57
C PHE A 123 -36.58 15.17 -5.60
N VAL A 124 -35.94 15.12 -4.44
CA VAL A 124 -36.40 14.39 -3.26
C VAL A 124 -36.64 15.41 -2.15
N GLU A 125 -37.79 15.35 -1.51
CA GLU A 125 -38.09 16.22 -0.38
C GLU A 125 -37.60 15.60 0.94
N LYS A 126 -36.77 16.33 1.68
CA LYS A 126 -36.31 15.96 3.03
C LYS A 126 -36.50 17.13 3.98
N SER A 127 -37.25 16.92 5.05
CA SER A 127 -37.53 17.94 6.08
C SER A 127 -38.09 19.26 5.50
N GLY A 128 -38.96 19.16 4.49
CA GLY A 128 -39.55 20.32 3.79
C GLY A 128 -38.63 21.00 2.77
N VAL A 129 -37.42 20.49 2.54
CA VAL A 129 -36.45 21.02 1.57
C VAL A 129 -36.38 20.10 0.36
N LYS A 130 -36.53 20.67 -0.84
CA LYS A 130 -36.37 19.95 -2.11
C LYS A 130 -34.90 19.85 -2.48
N LEU A 131 -34.37 18.63 -2.46
CA LEU A 131 -32.99 18.32 -2.84
C LEU A 131 -32.97 17.72 -4.24
N ASP A 132 -32.27 18.37 -5.16
CA ASP A 132 -32.12 17.93 -6.56
C ASP A 132 -30.81 17.14 -6.78
N ASN A 133 -30.48 16.88 -8.04
CA ASN A 133 -29.27 16.16 -8.46
C ASN A 133 -27.97 16.75 -7.90
N ARG A 134 -27.92 18.02 -7.46
CA ARG A 134 -26.73 18.63 -6.85
C ARG A 134 -26.42 18.09 -5.45
N SER A 135 -27.39 17.46 -4.81
CA SER A 135 -27.29 16.92 -3.45
C SER A 135 -27.10 15.40 -3.43
N VAL A 136 -27.07 14.73 -4.58
CA VAL A 136 -26.87 13.28 -4.65
C VAL A 136 -25.41 12.92 -4.38
N VAL A 137 -25.13 12.03 -3.43
CA VAL A 137 -23.79 11.46 -3.26
C VAL A 137 -23.55 10.44 -4.39
N PRO A 138 -22.40 10.42 -5.08
CA PRO A 138 -22.12 9.44 -6.13
C PRO A 138 -22.28 8.00 -5.63
N TYR A 139 -23.00 7.16 -6.37
CA TYR A 139 -23.35 5.81 -5.93
C TYR A 139 -23.31 4.80 -7.10
N HIS A 140 -23.16 3.52 -6.76
CA HIS A 140 -23.30 2.42 -7.71
C HIS A 140 -24.65 1.74 -7.51
N LYS A 141 -25.48 1.67 -8.57
CA LYS A 141 -26.86 1.18 -8.52
C LYS A 141 -26.99 -0.22 -7.88
N LEU A 142 -26.22 -1.20 -8.38
CA LEU A 142 -26.26 -2.57 -7.86
C LEU A 142 -25.78 -2.70 -6.41
N LEU A 143 -24.74 -1.95 -6.01
CA LEU A 143 -24.25 -1.98 -4.64
C LEU A 143 -25.27 -1.37 -3.68
N LEU A 144 -25.92 -0.29 -4.07
CA LEU A 144 -26.99 0.33 -3.29
C LEU A 144 -28.18 -0.62 -3.11
N LYS A 145 -28.66 -1.26 -4.18
CA LYS A 145 -29.73 -2.27 -4.09
C LYS A 145 -29.36 -3.45 -3.19
N ARG A 146 -28.13 -3.96 -3.33
CA ARG A 146 -27.65 -5.11 -2.56
C ARG A 146 -27.51 -4.81 -1.08
N TYR A 147 -27.02 -3.62 -0.73
CA TYR A 147 -26.59 -3.30 0.62
C TYR A 147 -27.56 -2.38 1.38
N GLN A 148 -28.41 -1.64 0.68
CA GLN A 148 -29.44 -0.77 1.27
C GLN A 148 -28.89 0.10 2.40
N ALA A 149 -27.80 0.80 2.09
CA ALA A 149 -27.05 1.62 3.03
C ALA A 149 -26.45 2.84 2.31
N HIS A 150 -26.06 3.85 3.07
CA HIS A 150 -25.35 5.00 2.52
C HIS A 150 -23.99 4.56 1.97
N ILE A 151 -23.78 4.74 0.66
CA ILE A 151 -22.55 4.40 -0.05
C ILE A 151 -22.10 5.62 -0.85
N ASN A 152 -20.81 5.98 -0.76
CA ASN A 152 -20.18 6.89 -1.69
C ASN A 152 -19.23 6.10 -2.59
N VAL A 153 -19.35 6.21 -3.91
CA VAL A 153 -18.48 5.53 -4.87
C VAL A 153 -17.73 6.57 -5.69
N ASP A 154 -16.39 6.51 -5.63
CA ASP A 154 -15.52 7.42 -6.34
C ASP A 154 -14.59 6.70 -7.33
N TRP A 155 -14.46 7.26 -8.53
CA TRP A 155 -13.44 6.84 -9.49
C TRP A 155 -12.10 7.47 -9.12
N CYS A 156 -11.05 6.65 -9.08
CA CYS A 156 -9.70 7.07 -8.74
C CYS A 156 -8.74 6.78 -9.87
N ASN A 157 -8.21 7.83 -10.48
CA ASN A 157 -7.21 7.75 -11.53
C ASN A 157 -5.80 8.21 -11.07
N GLN A 158 -5.66 8.71 -9.83
CA GLN A 158 -4.40 9.24 -9.31
C GLN A 158 -3.75 8.32 -8.28
N GLY A 159 -2.41 8.21 -8.37
CA GLY A 159 -1.59 7.52 -7.38
C GLY A 159 -1.69 8.11 -5.96
N GLY A 160 -1.95 9.43 -5.85
CA GLY A 160 -2.13 10.12 -4.57
C GLY A 160 -3.32 9.58 -3.77
N SER A 161 -4.46 9.35 -4.41
CA SER A 161 -5.66 8.77 -3.80
C SER A 161 -5.41 7.36 -3.27
N ILE A 162 -4.63 6.56 -4.01
CA ILE A 162 -4.21 5.21 -3.61
C ILE A 162 -3.30 5.27 -2.39
N LYS A 163 -2.29 6.17 -2.40
CA LYS A 163 -1.37 6.37 -1.27
C LYS A 163 -2.12 6.79 -0.02
N TYR A 164 -3.10 7.67 -0.16
CA TYR A 164 -3.95 8.11 0.96
C TYR A 164 -4.70 6.95 1.58
N LEU A 165 -5.30 6.06 0.78
CA LEU A 165 -5.98 4.88 1.31
C LEU A 165 -5.02 3.91 2.03
N PHE A 166 -3.89 3.58 1.41
CA PHE A 166 -2.89 2.71 2.05
C PHE A 166 -2.32 3.34 3.33
N LYS A 167 -2.28 4.67 3.43
CA LYS A 167 -1.93 5.36 4.67
C LYS A 167 -2.91 5.03 5.79
N TYR A 168 -4.22 4.91 5.54
CA TYR A 168 -5.19 4.52 6.59
C TYR A 168 -5.12 3.04 6.93
N ILE A 169 -4.96 2.17 5.92
CA ILE A 169 -4.86 0.71 6.13
C ILE A 169 -3.58 0.35 6.88
N ASN A 170 -2.47 1.03 6.58
CA ASN A 170 -1.16 0.79 7.19
C ASN A 170 -0.79 1.86 8.21
N LYS A 171 -1.73 2.74 8.62
CA LYS A 171 -1.49 3.62 9.75
C LYS A 171 -1.25 2.69 10.92
N GLY A 172 -0.09 2.80 11.56
CA GLY A 172 0.16 2.07 12.80
C GLY A 172 -0.99 2.33 13.77
N PRO A 173 -1.25 1.38 14.68
CA PRO A 173 -2.32 1.58 15.64
C PRO A 173 -2.03 2.84 16.46
N ASP A 174 -3.07 3.54 16.89
CA ASP A 174 -2.89 4.66 17.80
C ASP A 174 -2.24 4.15 19.09
N ARG A 175 -1.23 4.87 19.58
CA ARG A 175 -0.47 4.51 20.78
C ARG A 175 -0.67 5.59 21.83
N ALA A 176 -0.79 5.15 23.07
CA ALA A 176 -0.86 6.02 24.24
C ALA A 176 0.28 5.66 25.17
N THR A 177 1.09 6.64 25.53
CA THR A 177 2.08 6.50 26.58
C THR A 177 1.39 6.74 27.93
N VAL A 178 1.38 5.72 28.77
CA VAL A 178 0.81 5.77 30.12
C VAL A 178 1.97 5.86 31.11
N ALA A 179 1.99 6.91 31.92
CA ALA A 179 2.91 7.04 33.03
C ALA A 179 2.24 6.50 34.30
N VAL A 180 2.86 5.51 34.95
CA VAL A 180 2.43 5.03 36.27
C VAL A 180 3.24 5.81 37.30
N VAL A 181 2.58 6.74 37.99
CA VAL A 181 3.20 7.53 39.06
C VAL A 181 2.82 6.89 40.38
N PRO A 182 3.79 6.48 41.23
CA PRO A 182 3.50 6.03 42.59
C PRO A 182 2.73 7.10 43.36
N ASN A 183 1.70 6.69 44.10
CA ASN A 183 1.02 7.61 45.00
C ASN A 183 1.90 7.78 46.23
N ASN A 184 2.63 8.90 46.32
CA ASN A 184 3.53 9.17 47.44
C ASN A 184 2.75 9.26 48.76
N ASN A 185 2.66 8.15 49.50
CA ASN A 185 2.54 8.23 50.95
C ASN A 185 3.95 8.54 51.48
N ALA A 186 4.04 9.59 52.30
CA ALA A 186 5.22 10.42 52.46
C ALA A 186 6.36 9.85 53.32
N ASP A 187 6.66 8.54 53.31
CA ASP A 187 7.60 7.96 54.29
C ASP A 187 8.56 6.85 53.82
N ASP A 188 8.80 6.65 52.51
CA ASP A 188 9.93 5.78 52.09
C ASP A 188 10.90 6.53 51.17
N LYS A 189 12.05 6.91 51.77
CA LYS A 189 13.24 7.40 51.08
C LYS A 189 14.19 6.21 50.89
N ASP A 190 14.07 5.52 49.75
CA ASP A 190 15.14 4.78 49.03
C ASP A 190 14.61 3.71 48.06
N ASP A 191 13.39 3.86 47.52
CA ASP A 191 12.96 2.99 46.42
C ASP A 191 13.70 3.36 45.13
N VAL A 192 14.46 2.39 44.59
CA VAL A 192 15.11 2.48 43.28
C VAL A 192 14.04 2.72 42.20
N VAL A 193 13.95 3.96 41.71
CA VAL A 193 13.00 4.35 40.67
C VAL A 193 13.48 3.84 39.31
N ASP A 194 12.82 2.81 38.79
CA ASP A 194 13.03 2.31 37.43
C ASP A 194 12.26 3.19 36.43
N GLU A 195 12.93 4.22 35.91
CA GLU A 195 12.35 5.17 34.93
C GLU A 195 11.78 4.47 33.69
N ILE A 196 12.30 3.30 33.30
CA ILE A 196 11.84 2.55 32.13
C ILE A 196 10.53 1.82 32.43
N LYS A 197 10.34 1.30 33.65
CA LYS A 197 9.07 0.67 34.06
C LYS A 197 7.94 1.66 34.32
N ASN A 198 8.25 2.94 34.53
CA ASN A 198 7.23 3.96 34.79
C ASN A 198 6.46 4.41 33.56
N TYR A 199 6.90 4.06 32.35
CA TYR A 199 6.22 4.41 31.11
C TYR A 199 5.87 3.17 30.30
N TYR A 200 4.57 2.98 30.08
CA TYR A 200 4.06 1.95 29.18
C TYR A 200 3.61 2.58 27.88
N ASP A 201 4.23 2.16 26.78
CA ASP A 201 3.78 2.52 25.44
C ASP A 201 2.71 1.52 24.95
N CYS A 202 1.45 1.86 25.21
CA CYS A 202 0.30 0.98 25.02
C CYS A 202 -0.35 1.19 23.66
N ARG A 203 -0.81 0.10 23.04
CA ARG A 203 -1.65 0.15 21.84
C ARG A 203 -3.10 0.42 22.23
N TYR A 204 -3.72 1.43 21.63
CA TYR A 204 -5.17 1.61 21.71
C TYR A 204 -5.87 0.58 20.82
N LEU A 205 -6.86 -0.13 21.39
CA LEU A 205 -7.75 -1.03 20.67
C LEU A 205 -9.18 -0.50 20.87
N SER A 206 -9.89 -0.28 19.76
CA SER A 206 -11.32 0.04 19.84
C SER A 206 -12.11 -1.14 20.42
N ALA A 207 -13.28 -0.89 21.02
CA ALA A 207 -14.13 -1.95 21.56
C ALA A 207 -14.43 -3.05 20.52
N CYS A 208 -14.68 -2.66 19.26
CA CYS A 208 -14.94 -3.60 18.17
C CYS A 208 -13.71 -4.47 17.85
N GLU A 209 -12.52 -3.88 17.77
CA GLU A 209 -11.27 -4.61 17.52
C GLU A 209 -10.94 -5.55 18.68
N ALA A 210 -11.10 -5.07 19.92
CA ALA A 210 -10.88 -5.87 21.13
C ALA A 210 -11.80 -7.10 21.18
N SER A 211 -13.10 -6.93 20.92
CA SER A 211 -14.03 -8.07 20.82
C SER A 211 -13.62 -9.04 19.72
N TRP A 212 -13.23 -8.54 18.54
CA TRP A 212 -12.78 -9.38 17.41
C TRP A 212 -11.55 -10.23 17.79
N CYS A 213 -10.59 -9.62 18.47
CA CYS A 213 -9.38 -10.29 18.96
C CYS A 213 -9.68 -11.29 20.09
N ILE A 214 -10.55 -10.95 21.04
CA ILE A 214 -10.95 -11.83 22.14
C ILE A 214 -11.60 -13.11 21.60
N PHE A 215 -12.48 -12.98 20.61
CA PHE A 215 -13.12 -14.12 19.95
C PHE A 215 -12.23 -14.82 18.92
N LYS A 216 -10.98 -14.38 18.74
CA LYS A 216 -10.00 -14.93 17.78
C LYS A 216 -10.52 -14.99 16.35
N PHE A 217 -11.37 -14.05 15.96
CA PHE A 217 -11.76 -13.91 14.56
C PHE A 217 -10.58 -13.39 13.74
N ASP A 218 -10.49 -13.81 12.47
CA ASP A 218 -9.47 -13.32 11.55
C ASP A 218 -9.59 -11.80 11.39
N VAL A 219 -8.55 -11.07 11.80
CA VAL A 219 -8.50 -9.60 11.72
C VAL A 219 -8.06 -9.14 10.33
N HIS A 220 -7.28 -9.95 9.64
CA HIS A 220 -6.86 -9.69 8.27
C HIS A 220 -6.94 -10.96 7.43
N PHE A 221 -7.38 -10.81 6.19
CA PHE A 221 -7.31 -11.86 5.20
C PHE A 221 -6.65 -11.31 3.93
N ARG A 222 -5.81 -12.11 3.28
CA ARG A 222 -5.15 -11.75 2.01
C ARG A 222 -5.23 -12.92 1.06
N THR A 223 -5.87 -12.69 -0.08
CA THR A 223 -5.87 -13.63 -1.21
C THR A 223 -5.44 -12.90 -2.48
N PRO A 224 -4.47 -13.44 -3.25
CA PRO A 224 -3.67 -14.62 -2.94
C PRO A 224 -2.72 -14.37 -1.75
N TYR A 225 -2.23 -15.46 -1.13
CA TYR A 225 -1.26 -15.36 -0.05
C TYR A 225 0.01 -14.65 -0.53
N VAL A 226 0.53 -13.72 0.28
CA VAL A 226 1.78 -13.01 -0.01
C VAL A 226 2.88 -13.57 0.88
N LEU A 227 3.82 -14.30 0.29
CA LEU A 227 4.97 -14.87 1.00
C LEU A 227 6.12 -13.85 0.99
N ARG A 228 6.54 -13.41 2.18
CA ARG A 228 7.77 -12.63 2.32
C ARG A 228 8.97 -13.55 2.12
N LEU A 229 9.87 -13.13 1.24
CA LEU A 229 11.05 -13.90 0.83
C LEU A 229 12.30 -13.27 1.44
N PRO A 230 12.85 -13.84 2.52
CA PRO A 230 14.11 -13.41 3.08
C PRO A 230 15.27 -13.79 2.19
N PHE A 231 16.30 -12.95 2.20
CA PHE A 231 17.55 -13.20 1.52
C PHE A 231 18.67 -12.57 2.34
N HIS A 232 19.90 -12.97 2.04
CA HIS A 232 21.09 -12.49 2.71
C HIS A 232 22.28 -12.60 1.76
N LEU A 233 23.37 -11.91 2.09
CA LEU A 233 24.65 -12.09 1.42
C LEU A 233 25.30 -13.44 1.81
N PRO A 234 26.32 -13.90 1.06
CA PRO A 234 27.09 -15.09 1.44
C PRO A 234 27.60 -15.00 2.89
N GLY A 235 27.32 -16.02 3.71
CA GLY A 235 27.75 -16.08 5.11
C GLY A 235 27.01 -15.16 6.08
N GLN A 236 25.99 -14.42 5.64
CA GLN A 236 25.24 -13.46 6.47
C GLN A 236 23.82 -13.93 6.80
N GLN A 237 23.65 -15.23 7.07
CA GLN A 237 22.36 -15.80 7.47
C GLN A 237 21.86 -15.12 8.75
N ASN A 238 20.56 -14.82 8.80
CA ASN A 238 19.94 -14.33 10.03
C ASN A 238 19.81 -15.48 11.03
N VAL A 239 20.30 -15.26 12.25
CA VAL A 239 20.27 -16.20 13.37
C VAL A 239 19.53 -15.55 14.51
N VAL A 240 18.53 -16.25 15.06
CA VAL A 240 17.74 -15.79 16.21
C VAL A 240 18.10 -16.67 17.41
N TYR A 241 18.43 -16.03 18.52
CA TYR A 241 18.84 -16.70 19.76
C TYR A 241 18.31 -15.94 20.98
N GLY A 242 18.08 -16.66 22.08
CA GLY A 242 17.71 -16.11 23.38
C GLY A 242 18.93 -15.59 24.16
N ALA A 243 18.70 -14.83 25.23
CA ALA A 243 19.77 -14.31 26.08
C ALA A 243 20.62 -15.42 26.73
N ASP A 244 19.99 -16.57 27.01
CA ASP A 244 20.59 -17.72 27.68
C ASP A 244 20.93 -18.86 26.70
N ASP A 245 20.79 -18.64 25.39
CA ASP A 245 21.12 -19.66 24.39
C ASP A 245 22.64 -19.79 24.25
N ASP A 246 23.15 -21.03 24.25
CA ASP A 246 24.55 -21.29 23.92
C ASP A 246 24.84 -20.98 22.44
N ILE A 247 25.94 -20.26 22.18
CA ILE A 247 26.30 -19.79 20.84
C ILE A 247 26.62 -20.96 19.91
N GLU A 248 27.31 -21.98 20.41
CA GLU A 248 27.73 -23.11 19.59
C GLU A 248 26.52 -23.97 19.19
N ASP A 249 25.61 -24.19 20.13
CA ASP A 249 24.32 -24.83 19.86
C ASP A 249 23.51 -24.04 18.82
N VAL A 250 23.46 -22.71 18.96
CA VAL A 250 22.77 -21.81 18.04
C VAL A 250 23.34 -21.91 16.61
N LEU A 251 24.67 -21.88 16.46
CA LEU A 251 25.33 -21.95 15.16
C LEU A 251 25.16 -23.31 14.50
N ASN A 252 25.11 -24.38 15.30
CA ASN A 252 24.90 -25.74 14.83
C ASN A 252 23.42 -26.05 14.51
N LYS A 253 22.47 -25.13 14.80
CA LYS A 253 21.07 -25.32 14.40
C LYS A 253 20.97 -25.45 12.88
N GLN A 254 20.36 -26.55 12.42
CA GLN A 254 20.10 -26.80 10.99
C GLN A 254 19.26 -25.69 10.32
N CYS A 255 18.56 -24.88 11.11
CA CYS A 255 17.84 -23.70 10.61
C CYS A 255 18.77 -22.59 10.07
N VAL A 256 20.01 -22.50 10.56
CA VAL A 256 21.03 -21.54 10.11
C VAL A 256 21.58 -21.96 8.76
N SER A 257 21.90 -23.24 8.58
CA SER A 257 22.49 -23.76 7.33
C SER A 257 21.49 -23.87 6.16
N SER A 258 20.20 -23.96 6.44
CA SER A 258 19.18 -24.28 5.42
C SER A 258 18.11 -23.18 5.29
N SER A 259 18.51 -21.92 5.07
CA SER A 259 17.57 -20.80 4.91
C SER A 259 16.63 -20.99 3.73
N MET A 260 15.46 -20.32 3.74
CA MET A 260 14.50 -20.35 2.62
C MET A 260 15.14 -19.94 1.28
N PHE A 261 16.10 -19.01 1.36
CA PHE A 261 16.85 -18.51 0.22
C PHE A 261 17.86 -19.54 -0.31
N LEU A 262 18.63 -20.17 0.58
CA LEU A 262 19.56 -21.23 0.20
C LEU A 262 18.83 -22.45 -0.38
N ALA A 263 17.69 -22.81 0.22
CA ALA A 263 16.87 -23.93 -0.26
C ALA A 263 16.27 -23.69 -1.65
N TRP A 264 16.09 -22.44 -2.08
CA TRP A 264 15.70 -22.13 -3.47
C TRP A 264 16.81 -22.52 -4.44
N MET A 265 18.06 -22.12 -4.16
CA MET A 265 19.22 -22.52 -4.95
C MET A 265 19.44 -24.03 -4.94
N GLU A 266 19.23 -24.68 -3.79
CA GLU A 266 19.29 -26.14 -3.68
C GLU A 266 18.21 -26.82 -4.54
N CYS A 267 16.97 -26.31 -4.52
CA CYS A 267 15.90 -26.82 -5.37
C CYS A 267 16.25 -26.70 -6.87
N ASN A 268 16.89 -25.61 -7.27
CA ASN A 268 17.34 -25.40 -8.65
C ASN A 268 18.41 -26.41 -9.08
N LYS A 269 19.18 -27.02 -8.18
CA LYS A 269 20.15 -28.07 -8.55
C LYS A 269 19.44 -29.30 -9.12
N HIS A 270 18.27 -29.66 -8.58
CA HIS A 270 17.62 -30.94 -8.88
C HIS A 270 16.34 -30.81 -9.72
N ASN A 271 15.70 -29.64 -9.74
CA ASN A 271 14.40 -29.46 -10.40
C ASN A 271 14.48 -28.53 -11.63
N LYS A 272 14.13 -29.04 -12.82
CA LYS A 272 14.13 -28.28 -14.08
C LYS A 272 13.07 -27.18 -14.14
N GLU A 273 11.90 -27.39 -13.55
CA GLU A 273 10.83 -26.39 -13.50
C GLU A 273 11.17 -25.24 -12.54
N ALA A 274 11.85 -25.55 -11.44
CA ALA A 274 12.37 -24.55 -10.51
C ALA A 274 13.29 -23.55 -11.23
N ARG A 275 14.11 -24.03 -12.17
CA ARG A 275 15.05 -23.19 -12.94
C ARG A 275 14.39 -22.17 -13.87
N LYS A 276 13.08 -22.30 -14.15
CA LYS A 276 12.34 -21.35 -15.00
C LYS A 276 11.82 -20.13 -14.24
N LEU A 277 11.99 -20.11 -12.92
CA LEU A 277 11.43 -19.10 -12.04
C LEU A 277 12.54 -18.30 -11.37
N SER A 278 12.32 -17.00 -11.25
CA SER A 278 13.11 -16.14 -10.35
C SER A 278 12.70 -16.38 -8.90
N TYR A 279 13.47 -15.84 -7.95
CA TYR A 279 13.16 -16.03 -6.54
C TYR A 279 11.79 -15.44 -6.16
N VAL A 280 11.46 -14.25 -6.69
CA VAL A 280 10.17 -13.59 -6.45
C VAL A 280 8.98 -14.35 -7.05
N GLU A 281 9.19 -15.06 -8.17
CA GLU A 281 8.16 -15.87 -8.83
C GLU A 281 8.01 -17.25 -8.20
N PHE A 282 9.00 -17.73 -7.43
CA PHE A 282 9.05 -19.10 -6.92
C PHE A 282 7.78 -19.53 -6.17
N PRO A 283 7.17 -18.69 -5.29
CA PRO A 283 5.95 -19.05 -4.56
C PRO A 283 4.70 -19.27 -5.44
N THR A 284 4.76 -18.90 -6.72
CA THR A 284 3.67 -19.14 -7.67
C THR A 284 3.52 -20.63 -8.00
N LYS A 285 4.62 -21.39 -7.98
CA LYS A 285 4.66 -22.83 -8.33
C LYS A 285 5.22 -23.73 -7.25
N PHE A 286 5.86 -23.17 -6.22
CA PHE A 286 6.43 -23.91 -5.11
C PHE A 286 5.88 -23.42 -3.77
N ILE A 287 5.89 -24.29 -2.78
CA ILE A 287 5.51 -23.98 -1.40
C ILE A 287 6.67 -24.29 -0.46
N TRP A 288 6.94 -23.35 0.44
CA TRP A 288 7.93 -23.54 1.50
C TRP A 288 7.36 -24.45 2.57
N LYS A 289 8.06 -25.55 2.86
CA LYS A 289 7.73 -26.46 3.93
C LYS A 289 8.67 -26.20 5.10
N LEU A 290 8.16 -25.51 6.12
CA LEU A 290 8.98 -25.00 7.22
C LEU A 290 9.63 -26.12 8.04
N LYS A 291 8.91 -27.22 8.29
CA LYS A 291 9.43 -28.35 9.07
C LYS A 291 10.57 -29.07 8.34
N GLU A 292 10.37 -29.36 7.06
CA GLU A 292 11.38 -30.01 6.21
C GLU A 292 12.45 -29.04 5.66
N ARG A 293 12.27 -27.73 5.86
CA ARG A 293 13.13 -26.66 5.35
C ARG A 293 13.43 -26.75 3.85
N CYS A 294 12.43 -27.11 3.07
CA CYS A 294 12.59 -27.28 1.63
C CYS A 294 11.42 -26.71 0.84
N TRP A 295 11.66 -26.51 -0.44
CA TRP A 295 10.63 -26.15 -1.39
C TRP A 295 10.06 -27.40 -2.04
N LYS A 296 8.74 -27.54 -2.03
CA LYS A 296 8.02 -28.59 -2.76
C LYS A 296 7.16 -27.99 -3.87
N PRO A 297 6.93 -28.70 -4.99
CA PRO A 297 5.96 -28.28 -5.99
C PRO A 297 4.60 -28.03 -5.34
N ARG A 298 3.93 -26.97 -5.78
CA ARG A 298 2.60 -26.60 -5.31
C ARG A 298 1.56 -27.36 -6.11
N GLU A 299 0.61 -27.97 -5.41
CA GLU A 299 -0.49 -28.72 -6.03
C GLU A 299 -1.67 -27.83 -6.43
N LYS A 300 -1.98 -26.78 -5.65
CA LYS A 300 -3.14 -25.90 -5.86
C LYS A 300 -2.84 -24.42 -5.60
N GLY A 301 -3.51 -23.57 -6.37
CA GLY A 301 -3.46 -22.11 -6.26
C GLY A 301 -2.08 -21.52 -6.60
N PHE A 302 -1.85 -20.29 -6.16
CA PHE A 302 -0.56 -19.61 -6.25
C PHE A 302 -0.38 -18.65 -5.08
N SER A 303 0.85 -18.20 -4.86
CA SER A 303 1.15 -17.12 -3.92
C SER A 303 2.09 -16.10 -4.55
N ILE A 304 2.00 -14.86 -4.08
CA ILE A 304 2.86 -13.76 -4.55
C ILE A 304 4.09 -13.71 -3.65
N GLY A 305 5.28 -13.86 -4.23
CA GLY A 305 6.53 -13.60 -3.53
C GLY A 305 6.79 -12.10 -3.37
N ARG A 306 7.27 -11.69 -2.19
CA ARG A 306 7.76 -10.33 -1.94
C ARG A 306 9.09 -10.39 -1.21
N ILE A 307 10.16 -10.03 -1.93
CA ILE A 307 11.50 -9.94 -1.36
C ILE A 307 11.54 -8.76 -0.38
N HIS A 308 12.23 -8.91 0.76
CA HIS A 308 12.40 -7.82 1.71
C HIS A 308 12.97 -6.57 1.04
N ILE A 309 12.49 -5.40 1.47
CA ILE A 309 13.02 -4.12 1.00
C ILE A 309 14.42 -3.92 1.60
N VAL A 310 15.32 -3.44 0.77
CA VAL A 310 16.68 -3.07 1.19
C VAL A 310 16.95 -1.69 0.61
N SER A 311 17.50 -0.80 1.44
CA SER A 311 17.91 0.54 1.01
C SER A 311 19.13 0.44 0.08
N PRO A 312 19.24 1.29 -0.96
CA PRO A 312 20.46 1.39 -1.77
C PRO A 312 21.74 1.54 -0.94
N ASN A 313 21.66 2.19 0.22
CA ASN A 313 22.78 2.44 1.13
C ASN A 313 23.42 1.16 1.70
N VAL A 314 22.71 0.03 1.65
CA VAL A 314 23.22 -1.27 2.13
C VAL A 314 24.17 -1.92 1.10
N GLY A 315 24.32 -1.32 -0.09
CA GLY A 315 25.30 -1.76 -1.08
C GLY A 315 24.94 -3.10 -1.73
N GLU A 316 25.82 -4.10 -1.65
CA GLU A 316 25.68 -5.38 -2.35
C GLU A 316 24.34 -6.11 -2.08
N ALA A 317 23.76 -5.97 -0.89
CA ALA A 317 22.45 -6.54 -0.58
C ALA A 317 21.32 -5.92 -1.43
N TYR A 318 21.42 -4.63 -1.75
CA TYR A 318 20.46 -3.95 -2.63
C TYR A 318 20.57 -4.47 -4.06
N PHE A 319 21.79 -4.63 -4.60
CA PHE A 319 22.00 -5.16 -5.94
C PHE A 319 21.58 -6.63 -6.05
N LEU A 320 21.89 -7.44 -5.04
CA LEU A 320 21.39 -8.81 -4.94
C LEU A 320 19.85 -8.83 -5.01
N ARG A 321 19.16 -7.99 -4.23
CA ARG A 321 17.69 -7.88 -4.28
C ARG A 321 17.18 -7.61 -5.70
N ILE A 322 17.83 -6.73 -6.46
CA ILE A 322 17.46 -6.45 -7.85
C ILE A 322 17.58 -7.73 -8.69
N LEU A 323 18.74 -8.40 -8.63
CA LEU A 323 19.00 -9.63 -9.38
C LEU A 323 17.98 -10.73 -9.05
N LEU A 324 17.56 -10.87 -7.80
CA LEU A 324 16.58 -11.88 -7.37
C LEU A 324 15.19 -11.70 -7.99
N ASN A 325 14.89 -10.53 -8.56
CA ASN A 325 13.68 -10.31 -9.36
C ASN A 325 13.82 -10.73 -10.83
N LYS A 326 15.03 -11.08 -11.29
CA LYS A 326 15.36 -11.28 -12.71
C LYS A 326 16.00 -12.63 -13.00
N VAL A 327 17.01 -13.01 -12.21
CA VAL A 327 17.81 -14.22 -12.45
C VAL A 327 16.97 -15.46 -12.16
N LYS A 328 17.06 -16.44 -13.07
CA LYS A 328 16.29 -17.69 -13.03
C LYS A 328 17.22 -18.88 -12.89
N GLY A 329 16.84 -19.81 -12.02
CA GLY A 329 17.55 -21.07 -11.81
C GLY A 329 19.01 -21.05 -11.30
N PRO A 330 19.47 -20.05 -10.53
CA PRO A 330 20.82 -20.10 -9.96
C PRO A 330 20.92 -21.24 -8.94
N LYS A 331 22.04 -21.95 -8.93
CA LYS A 331 22.33 -23.08 -8.02
C LYS A 331 23.23 -22.67 -6.86
N CYS A 332 23.82 -21.48 -6.93
CA CYS A 332 24.66 -20.88 -5.90
C CYS A 332 24.71 -19.35 -6.09
N PHE A 333 25.36 -18.65 -5.16
CA PHE A 333 25.57 -17.20 -5.25
C PHE A 333 26.35 -16.76 -6.48
N VAL A 334 27.30 -17.57 -6.94
CA VAL A 334 28.10 -17.26 -8.14
C VAL A 334 27.20 -17.19 -9.37
N ASP A 335 26.30 -18.17 -9.54
CA ASP A 335 25.33 -18.16 -10.63
C ASP A 335 24.44 -16.91 -10.66
N ILE A 336 24.14 -16.32 -9.49
CA ILE A 336 23.32 -15.10 -9.40
C ILE A 336 24.03 -13.91 -10.05
N ARG A 337 25.35 -13.83 -9.94
CA ARG A 337 26.18 -12.76 -10.52
C ARG A 337 26.84 -13.16 -11.85
N THR A 338 26.45 -14.28 -12.44
CA THR A 338 26.93 -14.70 -13.77
C THR A 338 26.01 -14.12 -14.84
N VAL A 339 26.57 -13.31 -15.73
CA VAL A 339 25.85 -12.66 -16.84
C VAL A 339 26.49 -13.08 -18.15
N ASN A 340 25.71 -13.61 -19.10
CA ASN A 340 26.19 -14.06 -20.41
C ASN A 340 27.42 -14.99 -20.33
N GLY A 341 27.43 -15.92 -19.36
CA GLY A 341 28.54 -16.86 -19.13
C GLY A 341 29.76 -16.28 -18.40
N HIS A 342 29.77 -14.98 -18.10
CA HIS A 342 30.87 -14.31 -17.39
C HIS A 342 30.51 -14.08 -15.92
N VAL A 343 31.40 -14.46 -15.01
CA VAL A 343 31.21 -14.25 -13.58
C VAL A 343 31.64 -12.83 -13.21
N CYS A 344 30.69 -11.97 -12.85
CA CYS A 344 30.99 -10.62 -12.37
C CYS A 344 31.60 -10.68 -10.96
N ALA A 345 32.46 -9.72 -10.61
CA ALA A 345 33.10 -9.64 -9.30
C ALA A 345 32.11 -9.31 -8.17
N THR A 346 31.04 -8.57 -8.48
CA THR A 346 30.02 -8.13 -7.53
C THR A 346 28.61 -8.31 -8.07
N PHE A 347 27.60 -8.32 -7.20
CA PHE A 347 26.20 -8.29 -7.62
C PHE A 347 25.87 -6.98 -8.34
N ARG A 348 26.50 -5.89 -7.92
CA ARG A 348 26.38 -4.59 -8.58
C ARG A 348 26.83 -4.60 -10.03
N GLU A 349 28.01 -5.16 -10.29
CA GLU A 349 28.53 -5.30 -11.65
C GLU A 349 27.62 -6.18 -12.51
N ALA A 350 27.05 -7.25 -11.95
CA ALA A 350 26.05 -8.06 -12.65
C ALA A 350 24.78 -7.27 -12.98
N CYS A 351 24.28 -6.41 -12.07
CA CYS A 351 23.17 -5.50 -12.37
C CYS A 351 23.51 -4.56 -13.52
N TYR A 352 24.72 -4.00 -13.54
CA TYR A 352 25.18 -3.11 -14.61
C TYR A 352 25.28 -3.85 -15.95
N ALA A 353 25.88 -5.04 -15.98
CA ALA A 353 26.00 -5.85 -17.19
C ALA A 353 24.64 -6.27 -17.77
N LEU A 354 23.59 -6.33 -16.93
CA LEU A 354 22.21 -6.57 -17.34
C LEU A 354 21.43 -5.30 -17.71
N GLY A 355 22.04 -4.11 -17.64
CA GLY A 355 21.37 -2.82 -17.89
C GLY A 355 20.27 -2.51 -16.87
N LEU A 356 20.40 -3.01 -15.64
CA LEU A 356 19.40 -2.82 -14.56
C LEU A 356 19.65 -1.59 -13.70
N LEU A 357 20.79 -0.91 -13.91
CA LEU A 357 21.14 0.35 -13.27
C LEU A 357 21.06 1.45 -14.33
N GLU A 358 20.47 2.59 -13.98
CA GLU A 358 20.67 3.82 -14.75
C GLU A 358 22.17 4.14 -14.74
N ASP A 359 22.71 4.54 -15.89
CA ASP A 359 24.11 4.95 -15.94
C ASP A 359 24.27 6.32 -15.31
N ASP A 360 25.49 6.65 -14.89
CA ASP A 360 25.72 7.97 -14.29
C ASP A 360 25.96 9.05 -15.34
N ARG A 361 25.54 8.82 -16.59
CA ARG A 361 25.90 9.70 -17.70
C ARG A 361 25.27 11.07 -17.55
N GLU A 362 24.04 11.13 -17.07
CA GLU A 362 23.37 12.39 -16.74
C GLU A 362 24.15 13.24 -15.72
N TYR A 363 24.85 12.61 -14.76
CA TYR A 363 25.67 13.31 -13.78
C TYR A 363 27.00 13.75 -14.35
N ILE A 364 27.61 12.92 -15.21
CA ILE A 364 28.83 13.28 -15.95
C ILE A 364 28.54 14.48 -16.84
N ASP A 365 27.50 14.40 -17.67
CA ASP A 365 27.07 15.46 -18.59
C ASP A 365 26.72 16.74 -17.80
N ALA A 366 26.04 16.64 -16.65
CA ALA A 366 25.73 17.79 -15.80
C ALA A 366 26.97 18.44 -15.16
N ILE A 367 27.98 17.67 -14.76
CA ILE A 367 29.23 18.21 -14.21
C ILE A 367 30.07 18.84 -15.33
N GLU A 368 30.16 18.20 -16.51
CA GLU A 368 30.82 18.75 -17.70
C GLU A 368 30.14 20.05 -18.14
N GLU A 369 28.81 20.10 -18.19
CA GLU A 369 28.04 21.30 -18.51
C GLU A 369 28.32 22.42 -17.49
N ALA A 370 28.20 22.10 -16.20
CA ALA A 370 28.50 23.03 -15.11
C ALA A 370 29.95 23.54 -15.15
N SER A 371 30.89 22.78 -15.69
CA SER A 371 32.31 23.17 -15.75
C SER A 371 32.57 24.39 -16.66
N HIS A 372 31.70 24.61 -17.66
CA HIS A 372 31.85 25.72 -18.61
C HIS A 372 31.53 27.08 -18.01
N SER A 373 30.69 27.13 -16.96
CA SER A 373 30.18 28.39 -16.37
C SER A 373 30.34 28.47 -14.85
N GLY A 374 30.58 27.34 -14.18
CA GLY A 374 30.66 27.21 -12.74
C GLY A 374 32.04 27.53 -12.15
N SER A 375 32.06 28.06 -10.93
CA SER A 375 33.29 28.25 -10.18
C SER A 375 33.84 26.93 -9.61
N ARG A 376 35.13 26.89 -9.27
CA ARG A 376 35.75 25.72 -8.61
C ARG A 376 35.03 25.30 -7.32
N TYR A 377 34.50 26.27 -6.58
CA TYR A 377 33.72 26.00 -5.37
C TYR A 377 32.38 25.33 -5.73
N TYR A 378 31.69 25.88 -6.74
CA TYR A 378 30.40 25.35 -7.20
C TYR A 378 30.51 23.89 -7.66
N LEU A 379 31.53 23.55 -8.47
CA LEU A 379 31.72 22.17 -8.95
C LEU A 379 31.97 21.17 -7.80
N ARG A 380 32.80 21.54 -6.82
CA ARG A 380 33.03 20.71 -5.62
C ARG A 380 31.75 20.54 -4.80
N TYR A 381 30.97 21.61 -4.65
CA TYR A 381 29.71 21.58 -3.93
C TYR A 381 28.66 20.73 -4.66
N LEU A 382 28.59 20.83 -5.99
CA LEU A 382 27.71 20.05 -6.85
C LEU A 382 28.02 18.55 -6.70
N PHE A 383 29.28 18.16 -6.85
CA PHE A 383 29.70 16.77 -6.68
C PHE A 383 29.43 16.24 -5.26
N ALA A 384 29.73 17.03 -4.22
CA ALA A 384 29.42 16.66 -2.84
C ALA A 384 27.90 16.50 -2.58
N THR A 385 27.07 17.29 -3.26
CA THR A 385 25.60 17.20 -3.18
C THR A 385 25.11 15.93 -3.86
N MET A 386 25.65 15.57 -5.04
CA MET A 386 25.37 14.31 -5.73
C MET A 386 25.81 13.08 -4.92
N LEU A 387 26.93 13.16 -4.19
CA LEU A 387 27.34 12.11 -3.26
C LEU A 387 26.35 11.96 -2.10
N LYS A 388 25.86 13.07 -1.54
CA LYS A 388 24.91 13.06 -0.41
C LYS A 388 23.51 12.57 -0.80
N SER A 389 23.09 12.75 -2.05
CA SER A 389 21.78 12.28 -2.52
C SER A 389 21.71 10.76 -2.69
N ASN A 390 22.85 10.06 -2.68
CA ASN A 390 22.95 8.63 -3.00
C ASN A 390 22.30 8.26 -4.36
N SER A 391 22.29 9.21 -5.29
CA SER A 391 21.77 9.01 -6.64
C SER A 391 22.84 8.52 -7.62
N LEU A 392 24.12 8.83 -7.37
CA LEU A 392 25.23 8.30 -8.15
C LEU A 392 25.35 6.80 -7.94
N SER A 393 25.21 6.04 -9.02
CA SER A 393 25.47 4.62 -8.97
C SER A 393 26.96 4.40 -8.71
N ARG A 394 27.90 4.83 -9.59
CA ARG A 394 29.38 4.73 -9.52
C ARG A 394 30.07 6.10 -9.31
N PRO A 395 30.09 6.63 -8.07
CA PRO A 395 30.77 7.90 -7.76
C PRO A 395 32.21 8.00 -8.25
N TYR A 396 32.99 6.91 -8.14
CA TYR A 396 34.38 6.88 -8.60
C TYR A 396 34.50 6.99 -10.12
N PHE A 397 33.59 6.36 -10.86
CA PHE A 397 33.59 6.45 -12.33
C PHE A 397 33.20 7.84 -12.80
N VAL A 398 32.22 8.46 -12.16
CA VAL A 398 31.85 9.87 -12.43
C VAL A 398 33.04 10.77 -12.18
N TRP A 399 33.70 10.63 -11.03
CA TRP A 399 34.90 11.39 -10.68
C TRP A 399 36.05 11.24 -11.69
N GLU A 400 36.27 10.05 -12.23
CA GLU A 400 37.31 9.83 -13.26
C GLU A 400 36.91 10.36 -14.65
N LYS A 401 35.63 10.64 -14.87
CA LYS A 401 35.08 11.07 -16.15
C LYS A 401 34.80 12.57 -16.25
N THR A 402 34.89 13.29 -15.14
CA THR A 402 34.62 14.73 -15.01
C THR A 402 35.83 15.43 -14.40
#